data_AF-A0A529LIZ7-F1
#
_entry.id   AF-A0A529LIZ7-F1
#
_cell.length_a   1.000
_cell.length_b   1.000
_cell.length_c   1.000
_cell.angle_alpha   90.00
_cell.angle_beta   90.00
_cell.angle_gamma   90.00
#
_symmetry.space_group_name_H-M   'P 1'
#
loop_
_entity.id
_entity.type
_entity.pdbx_description
1 polymer ?
#
loop_
_entity_poly.entity_id
_entity_poly.type
_entity_poly.pdbx_seq_one_letter_code
_entity_poly.pdbx_strand_id
1 'polypeptide(L)'
;SEPVEGFKHALTQLFEGTQEGITEENLQSRARGTILMAISNKFGSMVVTTGNKSEMSVGYATLYGDMNGGFNPIKDLYKMQVYALSRWRNSHVPPGALGPSGEVIPKNIIDKAPSAELRENQTDQDSLPPYPVLDD
;
A
#
# COMPACT_ATOMS: atom_id res chain seq x y z
N SER A 1 -14.38 -7.34 -3.37
CA SER A 1 -15.28 -6.17 -3.25
C SER A 1 -16.31 -6.36 -2.14
N GLU A 2 -16.83 -7.56 -1.88
CA GLU A 2 -17.91 -7.80 -0.89
C GLU A 2 -17.75 -7.09 0.48
N PRO A 3 -16.57 -7.06 1.13
CA PRO A 3 -16.43 -6.37 2.41
C PRO A 3 -16.65 -4.86 2.32
N VAL A 4 -16.21 -4.25 1.21
CA VAL A 4 -16.38 -2.82 0.94
C VAL A 4 -17.85 -2.52 0.66
N GLU A 5 -18.51 -3.34 -0.15
CA GLU A 5 -19.94 -3.22 -0.42
C GLU A 5 -20.77 -3.38 0.86
N GLY A 6 -20.36 -4.25 1.78
CA GLY A 6 -20.98 -4.38 3.10
C GLY A 6 -20.91 -3.08 3.91
N PHE A 7 -19.76 -2.41 3.93
CA PHE A 7 -19.63 -1.09 4.57
C PHE A 7 -20.47 -0.02 3.87
N LYS A 8 -20.43 0.05 2.54
CA LYS A 8 -21.26 1.00 1.75
C LYS A 8 -22.74 0.79 2.05
N HIS A 9 -23.20 -0.46 2.04
CA HIS A 9 -24.58 -0.81 2.35
C HIS A 9 -24.98 -0.37 3.76
N ALA A 10 -24.16 -0.68 4.77
CA ALA A 10 -24.40 -0.29 6.16
C ALA A 10 -24.47 1.24 6.38
N LEU A 11 -23.81 2.03 5.52
CA LEU A 11 -23.75 3.48 5.61
C LEU A 11 -24.71 4.22 4.67
N THR A 12 -25.47 3.50 3.83
CA THR A 12 -26.30 4.06 2.75
C THR A 12 -27.17 5.25 3.21
N GLN A 13 -27.91 5.10 4.30
CA GLN A 13 -28.82 6.16 4.79
C GLN A 13 -28.05 7.39 5.30
N LEU A 14 -26.87 7.19 5.89
CA LEU A 14 -26.06 8.29 6.41
C LEU A 14 -25.37 9.08 5.29
N PHE A 15 -25.08 8.42 4.16
CA PHE A 15 -24.40 9.03 3.01
C PHE A 15 -25.39 9.47 1.91
N GLU A 16 -26.69 9.46 2.19
CA GLU A 16 -27.69 9.88 1.21
C GLU A 16 -27.47 11.35 0.80
N GLY A 17 -27.37 11.58 -0.51
CA GLY A 17 -27.14 12.91 -1.08
C GLY A 17 -25.68 13.39 -1.05
N THR A 18 -24.73 12.59 -0.56
CA THR A 18 -23.30 12.91 -0.64
C THR A 18 -22.65 12.33 -1.90
N GLN A 19 -21.50 12.89 -2.30
CA GLN A 19 -20.68 12.34 -3.38
C GLN A 19 -19.61 11.40 -2.82
N GLU A 20 -19.25 10.36 -3.57
CA GLU A 20 -18.10 9.52 -3.20
C GLU A 20 -16.80 10.32 -3.24
N GLY A 21 -15.88 10.00 -2.33
CA GLY A 21 -14.55 10.60 -2.27
C GLY A 21 -13.61 9.86 -1.32
N ILE A 22 -12.78 10.62 -0.61
CA ILE A 22 -11.72 10.08 0.28
C ILE A 22 -12.29 9.15 1.35
N THR A 23 -13.55 9.32 1.76
CA THR A 23 -14.21 8.44 2.73
C THR A 23 -14.33 7.01 2.20
N GLU A 24 -14.87 6.84 0.99
CA GLU A 24 -15.07 5.54 0.33
C GLU A 24 -13.73 4.90 -0.05
N GLU A 25 -12.76 5.70 -0.48
CA GLU A 25 -11.38 5.25 -0.72
C GLU A 25 -10.77 4.67 0.58
N ASN A 26 -10.90 5.40 1.70
CA ASN A 26 -10.39 4.93 2.99
C ASN A 26 -11.13 3.69 3.52
N LEU A 27 -12.44 3.54 3.25
CA LEU A 27 -13.19 2.33 3.60
C LEU A 27 -12.60 1.09 2.91
N GLN A 28 -12.17 1.22 1.65
CA GLN A 28 -11.51 0.13 0.93
C GLN A 28 -10.19 -0.28 1.59
N SER A 29 -9.35 0.69 1.95
CA SER A 29 -8.08 0.42 2.64
C SER A 29 -8.31 -0.24 4.02
N ARG A 30 -9.27 0.26 4.80
CA ARG A 30 -9.64 -0.31 6.12
C ARG A 30 -10.23 -1.72 6.03
N ALA A 31 -11.03 -2.00 5.00
CA ALA A 31 -11.55 -3.33 4.76
C ALA A 31 -10.42 -4.34 4.50
N ARG A 32 -9.43 -3.98 3.67
CA ARG A 32 -8.24 -4.82 3.42
C ARG A 32 -7.45 -5.06 4.71
N GLY A 33 -7.20 -4.00 5.49
CA GLY A 33 -6.52 -4.10 6.78
C GLY A 33 -7.25 -5.03 7.77
N THR A 34 -8.58 -4.96 7.82
CA THR A 34 -9.42 -5.80 8.70
C THR A 34 -9.28 -7.28 8.35
N ILE A 35 -9.30 -7.62 7.05
CA ILE A 35 -9.15 -9.00 6.58
C ILE A 35 -7.76 -9.56 6.95
N LEU A 36 -6.70 -8.81 6.69
CA LEU A 36 -5.33 -9.24 7.01
C LEU A 36 -5.14 -9.44 8.51
N MET A 37 -5.67 -8.54 9.34
CA MET A 37 -5.63 -8.69 10.79
C MET A 37 -6.45 -9.88 11.28
N ALA A 38 -7.60 -10.19 10.67
CA ALA A 38 -8.38 -11.38 10.99
C ALA A 38 -7.61 -12.67 10.70
N ILE A 39 -6.92 -12.74 9.55
CA ILE A 39 -6.03 -13.86 9.18
C ILE A 39 -4.89 -13.98 10.19
N SER A 40 -4.22 -12.88 10.51
CA SER A 40 -3.14 -12.82 11.49
C SER A 40 -3.58 -13.35 12.85
N ASN A 41 -4.69 -12.85 13.39
CA ASN A 41 -5.24 -13.28 14.67
C ASN A 41 -5.63 -14.76 14.67
N LYS A 42 -6.17 -15.27 13.55
CA LYS A 42 -6.61 -16.66 13.44
C LYS A 42 -5.45 -17.65 13.37
N PHE A 43 -4.39 -17.30 12.64
CA PHE A 43 -3.29 -18.21 12.32
C PHE A 43 -1.96 -17.87 13.02
N GLY A 44 -1.93 -16.83 13.87
CA GLY A 44 -0.76 -16.44 14.65
C GLY A 44 0.39 -15.85 13.82
N SER A 45 0.14 -15.47 12.57
CA SER A 45 1.14 -14.81 11.71
C SER A 45 1.18 -13.31 11.94
N MET A 46 2.31 -12.65 11.69
CA MET A 46 2.41 -11.18 11.77
C MET A 46 2.10 -10.54 10.42
N VAL A 47 1.19 -9.55 10.41
CA VAL A 47 0.98 -8.72 9.21
C VAL A 47 2.16 -7.77 9.04
N VAL A 48 2.69 -7.72 7.82
CA VAL A 48 3.73 -6.77 7.41
C VAL A 48 3.09 -5.63 6.63
N THR A 49 3.44 -4.39 6.94
CA THR A 49 3.03 -3.21 6.17
C THR A 49 4.11 -2.79 5.17
N THR A 50 3.71 -2.00 4.18
CA THR A 50 4.53 -1.68 3.00
C THR A 50 4.66 -0.19 2.73
N GLY A 51 4.27 0.67 3.67
CA GLY A 51 4.46 2.11 3.55
C GLY A 51 5.93 2.48 3.57
N ASN A 52 6.40 3.28 2.63
CA ASN A 52 7.79 3.73 2.59
C ASN A 52 7.95 5.13 3.22
N LYS A 53 9.19 5.56 3.47
CA LYS A 53 9.50 6.80 4.18
C LYS A 53 8.90 8.03 3.51
N SER A 54 8.89 8.09 2.17
CA SER A 54 8.35 9.21 1.41
C SER A 54 6.86 9.40 1.67
N GLU A 55 6.09 8.30 1.60
CA GLU A 55 4.65 8.28 1.89
C GLU A 55 4.38 8.67 3.35
N MET A 56 5.12 8.07 4.29
CA MET A 56 4.92 8.32 5.72
C MET A 56 5.28 9.77 6.12
N SER A 57 6.29 10.36 5.48
CA SER A 57 6.77 11.72 5.83
C SER A 57 5.74 12.81 5.56
N VAL A 58 4.81 12.56 4.64
CA VAL A 58 3.72 13.49 4.30
C VAL A 58 2.36 12.98 4.77
N GLY A 59 2.32 11.88 5.51
CA GLY A 59 1.06 11.27 5.98
C GLY A 59 0.20 10.69 4.86
N TYR A 60 0.80 10.28 3.73
CA TYR A 60 0.09 9.63 2.63
C TYR A 60 -0.15 8.16 2.97
N ALA A 61 -1.16 7.93 3.81
CA ALA A 61 -1.59 6.61 4.27
C ALA A 61 -3.03 6.66 4.76
N THR A 62 -3.72 5.52 4.75
CA THR A 62 -4.99 5.38 5.45
C THR A 62 -4.73 4.88 6.87
N LEU A 63 -5.02 5.71 7.86
CA LEU A 63 -5.00 5.28 9.26
C LEU A 63 -5.96 4.10 9.46
N TYR A 64 -5.44 3.05 10.10
CA TYR A 64 -6.09 1.76 10.29
C TYR A 64 -6.45 1.00 9.00
N GLY A 65 -5.83 1.35 7.89
CA GLY A 65 -5.90 0.66 6.61
C GLY A 65 -4.59 -0.07 6.30
N ASP A 66 -3.85 0.45 5.33
CA ASP A 66 -2.52 -0.02 4.91
C ASP A 66 -1.46 0.07 6.03
N MET A 67 -1.69 0.89 7.04
CA MET A 67 -0.86 0.97 8.24
C MET A 67 -1.07 -0.20 9.23
N ASN A 68 -2.05 -1.09 9.02
CA ASN A 68 -2.31 -2.20 9.92
C ASN A 68 -1.28 -3.32 9.77
N GLY A 69 -0.32 -3.38 10.69
CA GLY A 69 0.56 -4.53 10.85
C GLY A 69 1.57 -4.37 11.98
N GLY A 70 2.29 -5.46 12.27
CA GLY A 70 3.24 -5.54 13.38
C GLY A 70 4.65 -5.09 13.03
N PHE A 71 5.01 -5.07 11.74
CA PHE A 71 6.34 -4.66 11.29
C PHE A 71 6.31 -4.12 9.85
N ASN A 72 7.25 -3.24 9.53
CA ASN A 72 7.45 -2.69 8.19
C ASN A 72 8.94 -2.75 7.81
N PRO A 73 9.31 -3.67 6.90
CA PRO A 73 10.69 -3.85 6.44
C PRO A 73 11.28 -2.67 5.68
N ILE A 74 10.44 -1.81 5.08
CA ILE A 74 10.86 -0.74 4.18
C ILE A 74 10.54 0.66 4.71
N LYS A 75 10.12 0.79 5.98
CA LYS A 75 9.68 2.05 6.59
C LYS A 75 10.70 3.20 6.54
N ASP A 76 11.98 2.87 6.46
CA ASP A 76 13.07 3.87 6.46
C ASP A 76 13.70 4.06 5.07
N LEU A 77 13.09 3.46 4.03
CA LEU A 77 13.51 3.66 2.65
C LEU A 77 12.63 4.72 1.99
N TYR A 78 13.26 5.67 1.32
CA TYR A 78 12.58 6.56 0.38
C TYR A 78 12.10 5.79 -0.85
N LYS A 79 11.08 6.28 -1.56
CA LYS A 79 10.49 5.62 -2.73
C LYS A 79 11.55 5.35 -3.80
N MET A 80 12.42 6.31 -4.07
CA MET A 80 13.51 6.13 -5.03
C MET A 80 14.52 5.07 -4.59
N GLN A 81 14.74 4.90 -3.27
CA GLN A 81 15.55 3.81 -2.72
C GLN A 81 14.84 2.46 -2.83
N VAL A 82 13.52 2.40 -2.66
CA VAL A 82 12.73 1.17 -2.91
C VAL A 82 12.90 0.73 -4.36
N TYR A 83 12.78 1.65 -5.33
CA TYR A 83 13.03 1.33 -6.74
C TYR A 83 14.45 0.84 -7.01
N ALA A 84 15.46 1.50 -6.43
CA ALA A 84 16.85 1.07 -6.54
C ALA A 84 17.07 -0.33 -5.96
N LEU A 85 16.50 -0.60 -4.78
CA LEU A 85 16.56 -1.90 -4.11
C LEU A 85 15.87 -3.00 -4.92
N SER A 86 14.73 -2.71 -5.54
CA SER A 86 14.05 -3.66 -6.42
C SER A 86 14.91 -4.05 -7.63
N ARG A 87 15.52 -3.07 -8.31
CA ARG A 87 16.43 -3.33 -9.44
C ARG A 87 17.69 -4.09 -8.99
N TRP A 88 18.23 -3.74 -7.83
CA TRP A 88 19.36 -4.44 -7.24
C TRP A 88 19.02 -5.90 -6.92
N ARG A 89 17.85 -6.18 -6.31
CA ARG A 89 17.42 -7.55 -5.98
C ARG A 89 17.19 -8.41 -7.22
N ASN A 90 16.75 -7.84 -8.34
CA ASN A 90 16.64 -8.58 -9.61
C ASN A 90 17.99 -8.99 -10.22
N SER A 91 19.07 -8.32 -9.85
CA SER A 91 20.43 -8.62 -10.33
C SER A 91 21.31 -9.35 -9.30
N HIS A 92 20.84 -9.48 -8.05
CA HIS A 92 21.61 -10.04 -6.95
C HIS A 92 20.78 -10.99 -6.09
N VAL A 93 21.40 -12.08 -5.62
CA VAL A 93 20.82 -12.96 -4.60
C VAL A 93 21.68 -12.84 -3.34
N PRO A 94 21.22 -12.13 -2.31
CA PRO A 94 21.98 -12.01 -1.06
C PRO A 94 22.23 -13.39 -0.43
N PRO A 95 23.37 -13.57 0.28
CA PRO A 95 23.58 -14.76 1.10
C PRO A 95 22.42 -14.96 2.08
N GLY A 96 21.84 -16.17 2.10
CA GLY A 96 20.70 -16.50 2.96
C GLY A 96 19.33 -16.04 2.45
N ALA A 97 19.24 -15.39 1.28
CA ALA A 97 17.96 -15.07 0.67
C ALA A 97 17.18 -16.35 0.31
N LEU A 98 15.90 -16.38 0.68
CA LEU A 98 15.00 -17.52 0.42
C LEU A 98 14.24 -17.42 -0.92
N GLY A 99 14.31 -16.26 -1.58
CA GLY A 99 13.65 -16.03 -2.87
C GLY A 99 14.50 -16.53 -4.06
N PRO A 100 13.89 -16.65 -5.25
CA PRO A 100 14.57 -17.17 -6.43
C PRO A 100 15.73 -16.26 -6.91
N SER A 101 16.59 -16.81 -7.78
CA SER A 101 17.53 -16.03 -8.57
C SER A 101 16.86 -15.41 -9.79
N GLY A 102 17.48 -14.36 -10.36
CA GLY A 102 16.96 -13.65 -11.54
C GLY A 102 15.92 -12.59 -11.22
N GLU A 103 15.01 -12.34 -12.17
CA GLU A 103 13.96 -11.33 -12.06
C GLU A 103 12.89 -11.77 -11.04
N VAL A 104 13.01 -11.31 -9.79
CA VAL A 104 12.05 -11.57 -8.71
C VAL A 104 10.89 -10.58 -8.77
N ILE A 105 11.17 -9.33 -9.13
CA ILE A 105 10.21 -8.23 -9.20
C ILE A 105 10.05 -7.88 -10.69
N PRO A 106 8.91 -8.22 -11.32
CA PRO A 106 8.72 -7.97 -12.74
C PRO A 106 8.92 -6.50 -13.13
N LYS A 107 9.56 -6.25 -14.28
CA LYS A 107 9.82 -4.90 -14.79
C LYS A 107 8.56 -4.01 -14.86
N ASN A 108 7.42 -4.58 -15.23
CA ASN A 108 6.15 -3.85 -15.28
C ASN A 108 5.68 -3.37 -13.90
N ILE A 109 6.02 -4.05 -12.80
CA ILE A 109 5.72 -3.57 -11.43
C ILE A 109 6.60 -2.37 -11.07
N ILE A 110 7.86 -2.37 -11.52
CA ILE A 110 8.80 -1.29 -11.24
C ILE A 110 8.47 -0.04 -12.07
N ASP A 111 8.06 -0.21 -13.33
CA ASP A 111 7.82 0.92 -14.23
C ASP A 111 6.40 1.47 -14.17
N LYS A 112 5.44 0.72 -13.60
CA LYS A 112 4.08 1.20 -13.40
C LYS A 112 4.09 2.42 -12.46
N ALA A 113 3.29 3.43 -12.80
CA ALA A 113 3.09 4.58 -11.95
C ALA A 113 2.53 4.14 -10.57
N PRO A 114 3.06 4.68 -9.46
CA PRO A 114 2.62 4.32 -8.13
C PRO A 114 1.19 4.82 -7.88
N SER A 115 0.40 3.99 -7.19
CA SER A 115 -1.03 4.20 -6.95
C SER A 115 -1.50 3.35 -5.76
N ALA A 116 -2.45 3.88 -4.97
CA ALA A 116 -3.15 3.13 -3.92
C ALA A 116 -4.29 2.23 -4.46
N GLU A 117 -4.66 2.38 -5.74
CA GLU A 117 -5.70 1.60 -6.43
C GLU A 117 -7.04 1.57 -5.65
N LEU A 118 -7.46 2.72 -5.13
CA LEU A 118 -8.71 2.94 -4.40
C LEU A 118 -9.82 3.51 -5.29
N ARG A 119 -9.47 4.08 -6.44
CA ARG A 119 -10.43 4.49 -7.49
C ARG A 119 -9.82 4.32 -8.88
N GLU A 120 -10.68 4.39 -9.90
CA GLU A 120 -10.24 4.25 -11.28
C GLU A 120 -9.21 5.32 -11.68
N ASN A 121 -8.19 4.89 -12.44
CA ASN A 121 -7.11 5.73 -12.96
C ASN A 121 -6.36 6.57 -11.91
N GLN A 122 -6.41 6.16 -10.63
CA GLN A 122 -5.71 6.85 -9.56
C GLN A 122 -4.19 6.78 -9.75
N THR A 123 -3.51 7.89 -9.47
CA THR A 123 -2.05 7.92 -9.30
C THR A 123 -1.68 8.66 -8.01
N ASP A 124 -0.54 8.34 -7.42
CA ASP A 124 -0.06 9.07 -6.23
C ASP A 124 0.20 10.55 -6.54
N GLN A 125 0.53 10.89 -7.79
CA GLN A 125 0.77 12.26 -8.23
C GLN A 125 -0.50 13.12 -8.25
N ASP A 126 -1.68 12.51 -8.10
CA ASP A 126 -2.93 13.23 -7.92
C ASP A 126 -2.94 14.00 -6.58
N SER A 127 -2.11 13.59 -5.61
CA SER A 127 -2.04 14.16 -4.25
C SER A 127 -0.63 14.51 -3.81
N LEU A 128 0.40 13.96 -4.45
CA LEU A 128 1.80 14.14 -4.07
C LEU A 128 2.62 14.82 -5.18
N PRO A 129 3.65 15.61 -4.82
CA PRO A 129 4.72 15.94 -5.76
C PRO A 129 5.40 14.66 -6.31
N PRO A 130 6.11 14.75 -7.44
CA PRO A 130 6.91 13.63 -7.93
C PRO A 130 7.89 13.12 -6.86
N TYR A 131 7.98 11.80 -6.69
CA TYR A 131 8.85 11.18 -5.68
C TYR A 131 10.32 11.65 -5.71
N PRO A 132 10.97 11.91 -6.86
CA PRO A 132 12.31 12.49 -6.86
C PRO A 132 12.41 13.83 -6.11
N VAL A 133 11.37 14.66 -6.16
CA VAL A 133 11.32 15.95 -5.44
C VAL A 133 10.98 15.73 -3.96
N LEU A 134 10.18 14.72 -3.65
CA LEU A 134 9.80 14.41 -2.27
C LEU A 134 10.94 13.74 -1.48
N ASP A 135 11.87 13.10 -2.19
CA ASP A 135 12.98 12.33 -1.63
C ASP A 135 14.30 13.14 -1.54
N ASP A 136 14.33 14.38 -2.04
CA ASP A 136 15.46 15.33 -1.96
C ASP A 136 15.65 15.88 -0.52
#